data_AF-A0A812VVG0-F1
#
_entry.id   AF-A0A812VVG0-F1
#
_cell.length_a   1.000
_cell.length_b   1.000
_cell.length_c   1.000
_cell.angle_alpha   90.00
_cell.angle_beta   90.00
_cell.angle_gamma   90.00
#
_symmetry.space_group_name_H-M   'P 1'
#
loop_
_entity.id
_entity.type
_entity.pdbx_description
1 polymer ?
#
loop_
_entity_poly.entity_id
_entity_poly.type
_entity_poly.pdbx_seq_one_letter_code
_entity_poly.pdbx_strand_id
1 'polypeptide(L)'
;MMKNMLDLCIGVLAFFLFGYYIAYHDTHNITSLGDAGSDLAHFFCTFSYATTAATINSGALAGRVAFFPYLVLSTVMTGLLYPICAYLAWGNGWLQELGFVDFAGSVVVHQVGAISALVSTCFLGPRIGRFPSYRAWKRPWSFLFIENHGDAYYREPQDPVERKVFIPFRKCRHPVQLLFGTFLLLVGFLAFNPASTFKTTLG
;
A
#
# COMPACT_ATOMS: atom_id res chain seq x y z
N MET A 1 -10.68 4.31 -7.35
CA MET A 1 -10.80 2.87 -7.65
C MET A 1 -9.72 2.39 -8.63
N MET A 2 -9.51 3.07 -9.76
CA MET A 2 -8.48 2.69 -10.77
C MET A 2 -7.07 2.41 -10.19
N LYS A 3 -6.58 3.26 -9.27
CA LYS A 3 -5.27 3.06 -8.62
C LYS A 3 -5.19 1.74 -7.83
N ASN A 4 -6.23 1.37 -7.09
CA ASN A 4 -6.25 0.12 -6.32
C ASN A 4 -6.32 -1.13 -7.23
N MET A 5 -6.99 -1.05 -8.38
CA MET A 5 -6.99 -2.15 -9.35
C MET A 5 -5.59 -2.38 -9.95
N LEU A 6 -4.83 -1.30 -10.13
CA LEU A 6 -3.47 -1.38 -10.65
C LEU A 6 -2.47 -1.87 -9.62
N ASP A 7 -2.68 -1.54 -8.34
CA ASP A 7 -1.90 -2.12 -7.24
C ASP A 7 -2.02 -3.65 -7.24
N LEU A 8 -3.21 -4.19 -7.57
CA LEU A 8 -3.40 -5.62 -7.71
C LEU A 8 -2.60 -6.19 -8.91
N CYS A 9 -2.74 -5.58 -10.09
CA CYS A 9 -2.12 -6.09 -11.33
C CYS A 9 -0.58 -5.98 -11.32
N ILE A 10 -0.03 -4.86 -10.88
CA ILE A 10 1.41 -4.67 -10.81
C ILE A 10 1.97 -5.37 -9.57
N GLY A 11 1.22 -5.35 -8.48
CA GLY A 11 1.62 -6.02 -7.25
C GLY A 11 1.77 -7.52 -7.42
N VAL A 12 0.88 -8.18 -8.19
CA VAL A 12 1.02 -9.63 -8.40
C VAL A 12 2.28 -9.95 -9.20
N LEU A 13 2.60 -9.15 -10.22
CA LEU A 13 3.81 -9.33 -11.03
C LEU A 13 5.08 -9.07 -10.21
N ALA A 14 5.13 -7.96 -9.47
CA ALA A 14 6.28 -7.59 -8.66
C ALA A 14 6.52 -8.59 -7.51
N PHE A 15 5.44 -9.01 -6.85
CA PHE A 15 5.53 -10.01 -5.78
C PHE A 15 5.91 -11.38 -6.34
N PHE A 16 5.35 -11.80 -7.47
CA PHE A 16 5.74 -13.07 -8.11
C PHE A 16 7.21 -13.10 -8.53
N LEU A 17 7.69 -12.05 -9.20
CA LEU A 17 9.05 -12.01 -9.76
C LEU A 17 10.15 -11.84 -8.70
N PHE A 18 9.88 -11.10 -7.63
CA PHE A 18 10.89 -10.75 -6.63
C PHE A 18 10.40 -10.98 -5.21
N GLY A 19 9.21 -10.47 -4.88
CA GLY A 19 8.78 -10.37 -3.49
C GLY A 19 8.60 -11.70 -2.78
N TYR A 20 8.05 -12.72 -3.44
CA TYR A 20 7.83 -14.02 -2.82
C TYR A 20 9.15 -14.72 -2.50
N TYR A 21 10.11 -14.66 -3.43
CA TYR A 21 11.45 -15.19 -3.19
C TYR A 21 12.12 -14.48 -2.01
N ILE A 22 12.13 -13.14 -2.01
CA ILE A 22 12.72 -12.36 -0.91
C ILE A 22 12.09 -12.74 0.43
N ALA A 23 10.76 -12.86 0.49
CA ALA A 23 10.04 -13.11 1.74
C ALA A 23 10.17 -14.56 2.25
N TYR A 24 10.22 -15.55 1.37
CA TYR A 24 9.98 -16.96 1.74
C TYR A 24 10.93 -17.99 1.11
N HIS A 25 12.05 -17.58 0.51
CA HIS A 25 13.00 -18.52 -0.13
C HIS A 25 13.48 -19.67 0.78
N ASP A 26 13.55 -19.45 2.09
CA ASP A 26 13.97 -20.47 3.06
C ASP A 26 12.84 -21.44 3.47
N THR A 27 11.57 -21.09 3.24
CA THR A 27 10.41 -21.81 3.78
C THR A 27 9.47 -22.38 2.72
N HIS A 28 9.39 -21.77 1.54
CA HIS A 28 8.46 -22.15 0.48
C HIS A 28 9.12 -22.01 -0.89
N ASN A 29 8.72 -22.83 -1.86
CA ASN A 29 9.29 -22.77 -3.21
C ASN A 29 8.24 -22.97 -4.30
N ILE A 30 7.68 -21.86 -4.79
CA ILE A 30 6.74 -21.85 -5.91
C ILE A 30 7.38 -22.10 -7.29
N THR A 31 8.72 -22.15 -7.38
CA THR A 31 9.43 -22.41 -8.65
C THR A 31 9.60 -23.89 -8.94
N SER A 32 9.52 -24.75 -7.92
CA SER A 32 9.48 -26.20 -8.09
C SER A 32 8.04 -26.68 -8.28
N LEU A 33 7.74 -27.25 -9.44
CA LEU A 33 6.43 -27.83 -9.81
C LEU A 33 5.97 -29.03 -8.94
N GLY A 34 6.67 -29.35 -7.85
CA GLY A 34 6.54 -30.60 -7.10
C GLY A 34 5.48 -30.62 -6.00
N ASP A 35 5.10 -29.46 -5.43
CA ASP A 35 4.09 -29.36 -4.37
C ASP A 35 3.21 -28.10 -4.52
N ALA A 36 2.71 -27.90 -5.74
CA ALA A 36 2.08 -26.66 -6.19
C ALA A 36 0.75 -26.30 -5.47
N GLY A 37 0.25 -27.11 -4.54
CA GLY A 37 -1.04 -26.86 -3.87
C GLY A 37 -0.93 -25.92 -2.67
N SER A 38 -0.12 -26.29 -1.68
CA SER A 38 0.08 -25.55 -0.41
C SER A 38 0.86 -24.26 -0.64
N ASP A 39 1.96 -24.32 -1.38
CA ASP A 39 2.82 -23.17 -1.65
C ASP A 39 2.13 -22.12 -2.51
N LEU A 40 1.26 -22.54 -3.44
CA LEU A 40 0.47 -21.62 -4.25
C LEU A 40 -0.63 -20.94 -3.43
N ALA A 41 -1.27 -21.68 -2.51
CA ALA A 41 -2.23 -21.09 -1.57
C ALA A 41 -1.53 -20.07 -0.65
N HIS A 42 -0.35 -20.41 -0.13
CA HIS A 42 0.48 -19.50 0.66
C HIS A 42 0.88 -18.26 -0.16
N PHE A 43 1.28 -18.44 -1.43
CA PHE A 43 1.55 -17.34 -2.35
C PHE A 43 0.36 -16.40 -2.49
N PHE A 44 -0.83 -16.90 -2.82
CA PHE A 44 -2.01 -16.05 -3.00
C PHE A 44 -2.43 -15.33 -1.70
N CYS A 45 -2.31 -16.00 -0.56
CA CYS A 45 -2.57 -15.42 0.74
C CYS A 45 -1.60 -14.26 1.03
N THR A 46 -0.30 -14.51 0.93
CA THR A 46 0.74 -13.52 1.25
C THR A 46 0.87 -12.40 0.20
N PHE A 47 0.50 -12.68 -1.05
CA PHE A 47 0.29 -11.67 -2.09
C PHE A 47 -0.82 -10.70 -1.71
N SER A 48 -1.94 -11.20 -1.16
CA SER A 48 -3.04 -10.35 -0.71
C SER A 48 -2.61 -9.40 0.42
N TYR A 49 -1.69 -9.85 1.29
CA TYR A 49 -1.09 -9.04 2.33
C TYR A 49 -0.15 -7.96 1.75
N ALA A 50 0.70 -8.32 0.79
CA ALA A 50 1.59 -7.38 0.10
C ALA A 50 0.81 -6.25 -0.58
N THR A 51 -0.25 -6.61 -1.31
CA THR A 51 -1.12 -5.62 -1.98
C THR A 51 -1.93 -4.81 -0.99
N THR A 52 -2.36 -5.39 0.12
CA THR A 52 -2.99 -4.63 1.22
C THR A 52 -2.04 -3.56 1.77
N ALA A 53 -0.77 -3.91 2.03
CA ALA A 53 0.24 -2.96 2.49
C ALA A 53 0.47 -1.83 1.48
N ALA A 54 0.54 -2.15 0.18
CA ALA A 54 0.70 -1.16 -0.88
C ALA A 54 -0.50 -0.21 -1.00
N THR A 55 -1.72 -0.74 -0.97
CA THR A 55 -2.97 0.04 -1.16
C THR A 55 -3.28 1.00 -0.02
N ILE A 56 -2.69 0.82 1.17
CA ILE A 56 -2.76 1.84 2.25
C ILE A 56 -2.23 3.20 1.75
N ASN A 57 -1.20 3.20 0.90
CA ASN A 57 -0.67 4.43 0.29
C ASN A 57 -1.70 5.12 -0.63
N SER A 58 -2.60 4.37 -1.26
CA SER A 58 -3.58 4.89 -2.22
C SER A 58 -4.51 5.91 -1.59
N GLY A 59 -4.97 5.65 -0.37
CA GLY A 59 -5.84 6.55 0.39
C GLY A 59 -5.11 7.80 0.86
N ALA A 60 -3.89 7.63 1.38
CA ALA A 60 -3.08 8.72 1.92
C ALA A 60 -2.61 9.71 0.83
N LEU A 61 -2.31 9.20 -0.35
CA LEU A 61 -1.81 9.98 -1.49
C LEU A 61 -2.91 10.38 -2.49
N ALA A 62 -4.16 9.99 -2.22
CA ALA A 62 -5.31 10.23 -3.09
C ALA A 62 -5.41 11.71 -3.52
N GLY A 63 -5.57 11.89 -4.83
CA GLY A 63 -5.79 13.18 -5.50
C GLY A 63 -4.52 13.93 -5.90
N ARG A 64 -3.40 13.79 -5.18
CA ARG A 64 -2.20 14.64 -5.37
C ARG A 64 -1.00 13.95 -5.99
N VAL A 65 -0.89 12.63 -5.86
CA VAL A 65 0.22 11.88 -6.46
C VAL A 65 -0.03 11.64 -7.95
N ALA A 66 1.00 11.90 -8.76
CA ALA A 66 0.99 11.53 -10.18
C ALA A 66 0.92 10.01 -10.34
N PHE A 67 0.40 9.58 -11.48
CA PHE A 67 0.10 8.18 -11.73
C PHE A 67 1.35 7.30 -11.77
N PHE A 68 2.35 7.66 -12.56
CA PHE A 68 3.57 6.88 -12.71
C PHE A 68 4.37 6.68 -11.40
N PRO A 69 4.68 7.74 -10.60
CA PRO A 69 5.34 7.55 -9.31
C PRO A 69 4.55 6.68 -8.35
N TYR A 70 3.22 6.72 -8.41
CA TYR A 70 2.37 5.84 -7.61
C TYR A 70 2.54 4.37 -8.01
N LEU A 71 2.62 4.06 -9.31
CA LEU A 71 2.91 2.69 -9.76
C LEU A 71 4.28 2.22 -9.30
N VAL A 72 5.31 3.07 -9.40
CA VAL A 72 6.66 2.76 -8.90
C VAL A 72 6.62 2.47 -7.38
N LEU A 73 5.92 3.29 -6.60
CA LEU A 73 5.74 3.05 -5.17
C LEU A 73 5.07 1.70 -4.91
N SER A 74 4.02 1.36 -5.65
CA SER A 74 3.31 0.08 -5.52
C SER A 74 4.20 -1.12 -5.85
N THR A 75 4.97 -1.04 -6.94
CA THR A 75 5.98 -2.05 -7.33
C THR A 75 7.04 -2.23 -6.26
N VAL A 76 7.60 -1.13 -5.74
CA VAL A 76 8.65 -1.18 -4.71
C VAL A 76 8.11 -1.72 -3.39
N MET A 77 6.87 -1.36 -3.03
CA MET A 77 6.21 -1.91 -1.84
C MET A 77 6.04 -3.41 -1.95
N THR A 78 5.42 -3.89 -3.03
CA THR A 78 5.10 -5.31 -3.22
C THR A 78 6.30 -6.17 -3.59
N GLY A 79 7.27 -5.64 -4.34
CA GLY A 79 8.43 -6.39 -4.81
C GLY A 79 9.66 -6.32 -3.89
N LEU A 80 9.72 -5.36 -2.96
CA LEU A 80 10.93 -5.14 -2.14
C LEU A 80 10.66 -4.82 -0.67
N LEU A 81 9.98 -3.71 -0.36
CA LEU A 81 9.88 -3.23 1.03
C LEU A 81 9.04 -4.15 1.92
N TYR A 82 7.84 -4.50 1.49
CA TYR A 82 7.01 -5.46 2.24
C TYR A 82 7.68 -6.84 2.33
N PRO A 83 8.19 -7.44 1.24
CA PRO A 83 8.90 -8.72 1.30
C PRO A 83 10.06 -8.79 2.29
N ILE A 84 10.87 -7.73 2.39
CA ILE A 84 11.95 -7.66 3.37
C ILE A 84 11.36 -7.73 4.79
N CYS A 85 10.34 -6.93 5.10
CA CYS A 85 9.70 -6.96 6.41
C CYS A 85 9.06 -8.32 6.72
N ALA A 86 8.46 -8.96 5.70
CA ALA A 86 7.88 -10.30 5.83
C ALA A 86 8.97 -11.35 6.09
N TYR A 87 10.11 -11.30 5.41
CA TYR A 87 11.24 -12.20 5.69
C TYR A 87 11.69 -12.06 7.15
N LEU A 88 11.90 -10.82 7.60
CA LEU A 88 12.38 -10.55 8.96
C LEU A 88 11.46 -11.15 10.04
N ALA A 89 10.15 -11.05 9.86
CA ALA A 89 9.15 -11.43 10.87
C ALA A 89 8.55 -12.84 10.70
N TRP A 90 8.45 -13.34 9.46
CA TRP A 90 7.72 -14.57 9.12
C TRP A 90 8.53 -15.56 8.26
N GLY A 91 9.65 -15.13 7.68
CA GLY A 91 10.41 -15.91 6.70
C GLY A 91 11.73 -16.47 7.20
N ASN A 92 11.86 -16.75 8.50
CA ASN A 92 13.10 -17.14 9.20
C ASN A 92 14.13 -16.02 9.40
N GLY A 93 13.73 -14.75 9.30
CA GLY A 93 14.62 -13.65 9.65
C GLY A 93 14.76 -13.41 11.16
N TRP A 94 15.66 -12.50 11.52
CA TRP A 94 16.09 -12.30 12.91
C TRP A 94 14.98 -11.84 13.87
N LEU A 95 13.91 -11.17 13.41
CA LEU A 95 12.81 -10.80 14.32
C LEU A 95 12.08 -12.06 14.81
N GLN A 96 11.85 -13.01 13.90
CA GLN A 96 11.26 -14.30 14.26
C GLN A 96 12.13 -15.07 15.24
N GLU A 97 13.46 -15.08 15.04
CA GLU A 97 14.42 -15.72 15.95
C GLU A 97 14.41 -15.11 17.35
N LEU A 98 14.18 -13.80 17.46
CA LEU A 98 14.01 -13.11 18.74
C LEU A 98 12.64 -13.36 19.40
N GLY A 99 11.75 -14.15 18.78
CA GLY A 99 10.42 -14.44 19.29
C GLY A 99 9.39 -13.34 19.02
N PHE A 100 9.61 -12.49 18.02
CA PHE A 100 8.60 -11.53 17.57
C PHE A 100 7.38 -12.28 17.02
N VAL A 101 6.18 -11.86 17.44
CA VAL A 101 4.92 -12.45 17.01
C VAL A 101 4.04 -11.37 16.38
N ASP A 102 3.72 -11.57 15.11
CA ASP A 102 2.72 -10.79 14.39
C ASP A 102 1.80 -11.76 13.65
N PHE A 103 0.62 -12.04 14.22
CA PHE A 103 -0.24 -13.15 13.75
C PHE A 103 -0.77 -12.94 12.33
N ALA A 104 -1.27 -11.74 12.04
CA ALA A 104 -1.93 -11.40 10.77
C ALA A 104 -1.49 -10.01 10.27
N GLY A 105 -0.24 -9.61 10.52
CA GLY A 105 0.34 -8.43 9.88
C GLY A 105 -0.06 -7.09 10.47
N SER A 106 -0.33 -7.00 11.78
CA SER A 106 -0.51 -5.70 12.45
C SER A 106 0.71 -4.79 12.22
N VAL A 107 1.91 -5.36 12.26
CA VAL A 107 3.14 -4.65 11.94
C VAL A 107 3.50 -4.83 10.47
N VAL A 108 3.66 -6.07 10.01
CA VAL A 108 4.22 -6.41 8.69
C VAL A 108 3.36 -5.88 7.53
N VAL A 109 2.04 -5.78 7.71
CA VAL A 109 1.12 -5.25 6.69
C VAL A 109 0.72 -3.81 7.02
N HIS A 110 0.08 -3.61 8.19
CA HIS A 110 -0.55 -2.33 8.51
C HIS A 110 0.45 -1.26 8.89
N GLN A 111 1.38 -1.54 9.80
CA GLN A 111 2.38 -0.55 10.21
C GLN A 111 3.36 -0.23 9.07
N VAL A 112 3.84 -1.23 8.32
CA VAL A 112 4.72 -1.01 7.15
C VAL A 112 4.02 -0.15 6.10
N GLY A 113 2.77 -0.46 5.74
CA GLY A 113 1.98 0.35 4.83
C GLY A 113 1.72 1.77 5.37
N ALA A 114 1.44 1.90 6.68
CA ALA A 114 1.21 3.19 7.33
C ALA A 114 2.46 4.08 7.37
N ILE A 115 3.64 3.51 7.65
CA ILE A 115 4.92 4.24 7.63
C ILE A 115 5.25 4.66 6.20
N SER A 116 5.09 3.77 5.21
CA SER A 116 5.23 4.14 3.81
C SER A 116 4.32 5.31 3.43
N ALA A 117 3.05 5.25 3.84
CA ALA A 117 2.09 6.30 3.57
C ALA A 117 2.47 7.61 4.26
N LEU A 118 2.93 7.56 5.51
CA LEU A 118 3.40 8.72 6.27
C LEU A 118 4.60 9.37 5.57
N VAL A 119 5.64 8.60 5.27
CA VAL A 119 6.84 9.08 4.57
C VAL A 119 6.47 9.68 3.22
N SER A 120 5.68 8.96 2.42
CA SER A 120 5.23 9.42 1.10
C SER A 120 4.42 10.71 1.18
N THR A 121 3.58 10.87 2.20
CA THR A 121 2.80 12.10 2.41
C THR A 121 3.63 13.26 2.94
N CYS A 122 4.65 13.01 3.75
CA CYS A 122 5.63 14.02 4.15
C CYS A 122 6.40 14.53 2.93
N PHE A 123 6.83 13.63 2.04
CA PHE A 123 7.48 14.01 0.79
C PHE A 123 6.54 14.76 -0.13
N LEU A 124 5.29 14.32 -0.29
CA LEU A 124 4.31 14.93 -1.20
C LEU A 124 3.69 16.23 -0.65
N GLY A 125 3.70 16.45 0.67
CA GLY A 125 3.13 17.64 1.30
C GLY A 125 1.60 17.63 1.36
N PRO A 126 0.99 18.56 2.13
CA PRO A 126 -0.46 18.63 2.34
C PRO A 126 -1.22 18.97 1.06
N ARG A 127 -2.52 18.66 1.04
CA ARG A 127 -3.41 19.15 -0.02
C ARG A 127 -3.43 20.68 0.02
N ILE A 128 -3.39 21.31 -1.15
CA ILE A 128 -3.41 22.78 -1.27
C ILE A 128 -4.59 23.31 -0.46
N GLY A 129 -4.39 24.39 0.29
CA GLY A 129 -5.42 25.05 1.10
C GLY A 129 -5.84 24.33 2.39
N ARG A 130 -5.40 23.09 2.64
CA ARG A 130 -5.70 22.40 3.93
C ARG A 130 -5.12 23.15 5.12
N PHE A 131 -3.94 23.76 4.95
CA PHE A 131 -3.22 24.48 5.99
C PHE A 131 -2.79 25.85 5.44
N PRO A 132 -3.47 26.95 5.82
CA PRO A 132 -3.19 28.29 5.29
C PRO A 132 -1.77 28.79 5.56
N SER A 133 -1.17 28.37 6.68
CA SER A 133 0.19 28.75 7.10
C SER A 133 1.27 27.78 6.61
N TYR A 134 0.91 26.72 5.86
CA TYR A 134 1.89 25.76 5.40
C TYR A 134 2.73 26.35 4.26
N ARG A 135 4.04 26.42 4.50
CA ARG A 135 5.03 26.73 3.47
C ARG A 135 5.68 25.43 3.02
N ALA A 136 5.50 25.07 1.75
CA ALA A 136 6.17 23.90 1.18
C ALA A 136 7.69 24.06 1.31
N TRP A 137 8.38 22.97 1.66
CA TRP A 137 9.83 22.94 1.58
C TRP A 137 10.28 23.03 0.11
N LYS A 138 11.43 23.67 -0.15
CA LYS A 138 11.95 23.83 -1.52
C LYS A 138 12.47 22.51 -2.06
N ARG A 139 11.65 21.80 -2.83
CA ARG A 139 12.02 20.51 -3.42
C ARG A 139 13.03 20.69 -4.56
N PRO A 140 13.93 19.72 -4.78
CA PRO A 140 14.71 19.64 -6.00
C PRO A 140 13.78 19.48 -7.21
N TRP A 141 14.19 19.99 -8.37
CA TRP A 141 13.42 19.87 -9.62
C TRP A 141 13.09 18.40 -9.97
N SER A 142 13.97 17.47 -9.59
CA SER A 142 13.79 16.04 -9.78
C SER A 142 12.65 15.44 -8.98
N PHE A 143 12.01 16.16 -8.06
CA PHE A 143 10.86 15.66 -7.28
C PHE A 143 9.51 16.17 -7.81
N LEU A 144 9.51 17.05 -8.82
CA LEU A 144 8.28 17.62 -9.38
C LEU A 144 7.42 16.58 -10.12
N PHE A 145 8.04 15.50 -10.64
CA PHE A 145 7.30 14.43 -11.33
C PHE A 145 6.38 13.62 -10.41
N ILE A 146 6.55 13.73 -9.09
CA ILE A 146 5.76 13.01 -8.09
C ILE A 146 4.36 13.62 -7.94
N GLU A 147 4.21 14.89 -8.27
CA GLU A 147 2.96 15.64 -8.14
C GLU A 147 2.11 15.55 -9.40
N ASN A 148 0.80 15.44 -9.19
CA ASN A 148 -0.16 15.49 -10.28
C ASN A 148 -0.48 16.94 -10.67
N HIS A 149 0.31 17.52 -11.58
CA HIS A 149 0.10 18.89 -12.09
C HIS A 149 -1.09 19.03 -13.05
N GLY A 150 -1.66 17.91 -13.53
CA GLY A 150 -2.76 17.91 -14.49
C GLY A 150 -4.16 18.09 -13.86
N ASP A 151 -4.25 18.09 -12.53
CA ASP A 151 -5.52 18.23 -11.83
C ASP A 151 -5.67 19.68 -11.32
N ALA A 152 -6.73 20.37 -11.75
CA ALA A 152 -7.04 21.74 -11.36
C ALA A 152 -7.16 21.95 -9.84
N TYR A 153 -7.39 20.87 -9.08
CA TYR A 153 -7.42 20.88 -7.62
C TYR A 153 -6.02 20.82 -6.95
N TYR A 154 -4.94 20.68 -7.74
CA TYR A 154 -3.57 20.44 -7.25
C TYR A 154 -2.49 21.28 -7.94
N ARG A 155 -2.89 22.31 -8.69
CA ARG A 155 -2.00 23.39 -9.15
C ARG A 155 -2.15 24.63 -8.27
N GLU A 156 -1.11 25.45 -8.18
CA GLU A 156 -1.29 26.79 -7.59
C GLU A 156 -2.34 27.57 -8.39
N PRO A 157 -3.25 28.30 -7.72
CA PRO A 157 -4.26 29.09 -8.43
C PRO A 157 -3.58 30.13 -9.31
N GLN A 158 -3.92 30.15 -10.59
CA GLN A 158 -3.28 31.03 -11.57
C GLN A 158 -3.82 32.46 -11.51
N ASP A 159 -5.02 32.66 -10.96
CA ASP A 159 -5.66 33.98 -10.91
C ASP A 159 -6.20 34.35 -9.50
N PRO A 160 -6.46 35.65 -9.24
CA PRO A 160 -6.99 36.14 -7.97
C PRO A 160 -8.41 35.65 -7.63
N VAL A 161 -9.19 35.21 -8.62
CA VAL A 161 -10.56 34.71 -8.46
C VAL A 161 -10.53 33.27 -7.97
N GLU A 162 -9.68 32.44 -8.58
CA GLU A 162 -9.40 31.05 -8.21
C GLU A 162 -8.89 30.98 -6.78
N ARG A 163 -8.00 31.90 -6.36
CA ARG A 163 -7.56 32.03 -4.95
C ARG A 163 -8.70 32.25 -3.94
N LYS A 164 -9.74 33.00 -4.31
CA LYS A 164 -10.88 33.29 -3.41
C LYS A 164 -11.89 32.13 -3.32
N VAL A 165 -11.96 31.29 -4.35
CA VAL A 165 -12.93 30.18 -4.48
C VAL A 165 -12.28 28.81 -4.18
N PHE A 166 -10.97 28.76 -3.96
CA PHE A 166 -10.24 27.53 -3.65
C PHE A 166 -10.65 26.95 -2.29
N ILE A 167 -11.74 26.17 -2.27
CA ILE A 167 -12.21 25.45 -1.07
C ILE A 167 -11.58 24.05 -1.08
N PRO A 168 -10.59 23.78 -0.20
CA PRO A 168 -9.66 22.67 -0.38
C PRO A 168 -10.11 21.36 0.28
N PHE A 169 -11.20 21.40 1.04
CA PHE A 169 -11.67 20.25 1.80
C PHE A 169 -13.16 20.06 1.58
N ARG A 170 -13.52 19.19 0.65
CA ARG A 170 -14.93 18.78 0.49
C ARG A 170 -15.23 17.67 1.50
N LYS A 171 -16.37 17.79 2.19
CA LYS A 171 -16.94 16.71 3.02
C LYS A 171 -17.13 15.45 2.17
N CYS A 172 -17.20 14.28 2.83
CA CYS A 172 -17.46 13.00 2.16
C CYS A 172 -18.68 13.13 1.23
N ARG A 173 -18.47 13.01 -0.08
CA ARG A 173 -19.55 13.19 -1.07
C ARG A 173 -20.47 11.97 -1.16
N HIS A 174 -19.99 10.79 -0.75
CA HIS A 174 -20.65 9.50 -0.98
C HIS A 174 -20.56 8.60 0.27
N PRO A 175 -21.33 8.88 1.34
CA PRO A 175 -21.33 8.08 2.57
C PRO A 175 -21.67 6.61 2.30
N VAL A 176 -22.53 6.32 1.31
CA VAL A 176 -22.87 4.94 0.90
C VAL A 176 -21.64 4.18 0.40
N GLN A 177 -20.77 4.80 -0.39
CA GLN A 177 -19.54 4.17 -0.86
C GLN A 177 -18.55 3.90 0.27
N LEU A 178 -18.49 4.80 1.26
CA LEU A 178 -17.68 4.61 2.46
C LEU A 178 -18.17 3.42 3.28
N LEU A 179 -19.49 3.34 3.53
CA LEU A 179 -20.11 2.22 4.25
C LEU A 179 -19.92 0.90 3.51
N PHE A 180 -20.12 0.89 2.19
CA PHE A 180 -19.90 -0.29 1.37
C PHE A 180 -18.44 -0.74 1.38
N GLY A 181 -17.48 0.19 1.23
CA GLY A 181 -16.06 -0.12 1.35
C GLY A 181 -15.68 -0.65 2.73
N THR A 182 -16.25 -0.08 3.79
CA THR A 182 -16.03 -0.55 5.18
C THR A 182 -16.60 -1.96 5.38
N PHE A 183 -17.78 -2.24 4.84
CA PHE A 183 -18.38 -3.57 4.86
C PHE A 183 -17.50 -4.59 4.11
N LEU A 184 -16.99 -4.25 2.93
CA LEU A 184 -16.08 -5.12 2.18
C LEU A 184 -14.77 -5.39 2.95
N LEU A 185 -14.21 -4.36 3.60
CA LEU A 185 -13.05 -4.55 4.47
C LEU A 185 -13.37 -5.49 5.63
N LEU A 186 -14.50 -5.30 6.32
CA LEU A 186 -14.93 -6.16 7.42
C LEU A 186 -15.05 -7.63 6.98
N VAL A 187 -15.72 -7.88 5.85
CA VAL A 187 -15.86 -9.23 5.28
C VAL A 187 -14.49 -9.79 4.89
N GLY A 188 -13.63 -8.99 4.27
CA GLY A 188 -12.27 -9.38 3.92
C GLY A 188 -11.44 -9.77 5.16
N PHE A 189 -11.57 -9.05 6.27
CA PHE A 189 -10.88 -9.34 7.52
C PHE A 189 -11.28 -10.68 8.15
N LEU A 190 -12.50 -11.17 7.89
CA LEU A 190 -12.92 -12.51 8.31
C LEU A 190 -12.16 -13.62 7.58
N ALA A 191 -11.60 -13.35 6.39
CA ALA A 191 -10.68 -14.25 5.72
C ALA A 191 -9.23 -13.94 6.09
N PHE A 192 -8.87 -12.65 6.19
CA PHE A 192 -7.51 -12.18 6.45
C PHE A 192 -6.89 -12.83 7.69
N ASN A 193 -7.58 -12.79 8.83
CA ASN A 193 -7.04 -13.29 10.09
C ASN A 193 -7.00 -14.83 10.17
N PRO A 194 -8.08 -15.57 9.84
CA PRO A 194 -8.04 -17.03 9.93
C PRO A 194 -7.13 -17.67 8.89
N ALA A 195 -7.01 -17.08 7.69
CA ALA A 195 -6.09 -17.58 6.66
C ALA A 195 -4.61 -17.52 7.10
N SER A 196 -4.25 -16.63 8.03
CA SER A 196 -2.90 -16.56 8.61
C SER A 196 -2.50 -17.79 9.43
N THR A 197 -3.45 -18.69 9.71
CA THR A 197 -3.12 -19.99 10.33
C THR A 197 -2.47 -20.97 9.36
N PHE A 198 -2.63 -20.75 8.05
CA PHE A 198 -2.17 -21.63 6.97
C PHE A 198 -2.55 -23.11 7.16
N LYS A 199 -3.62 -23.38 7.91
CA LYS A 199 -4.12 -24.73 8.24
C LYS A 199 -5.64 -24.75 8.17
N THR A 200 -6.21 -25.88 7.79
CA THR A 200 -7.64 -26.13 7.99
C THR A 200 -7.86 -26.64 9.41
N THR A 201 -8.90 -26.16 10.10
CA THR A 201 -9.27 -26.62 11.45
C THR A 201 -9.85 -28.04 11.48
N LEU A 202 -9.71 -28.80 10.38
CA LEU A 202 -10.15 -30.18 10.21
C LEU A 202 -8.92 -31.07 10.11
N GLY A 203 -8.24 -31.26 11.24
CA GLY A 203 -7.18 -32.24 11.46
C GLY A 203 -7.54 -33.09 12.65
#